data_AF-A0A1Z5HA33-F1
#
_entry.id   AF-A0A1Z5HA33-F1
#
_cell.length_a   1.000
_cell.length_b   1.000
_cell.length_c   1.000
_cell.angle_alpha   90.00
_cell.angle_beta   90.00
_cell.angle_gamma   90.00
#
_symmetry.space_group_name_H-M   'P 1'
#
loop_
_entity.id
_entity.type
_entity.pdbx_description
1 polymer ?
#
loop_
_entity_poly.entity_id
_entity_poly.type
_entity_poly.pdbx_seq_one_letter_code
_entity_poly.pdbx_strand_id
1 'polypeptide(L)'
;MPVVVTGALDYPRDANFDYADMWAFVWDAYTHREQWWLTGEEEALQQEILSHHEDATMESIILDTFKFIDAGTGEKLDSSNRTIKMTNTQIIEYLPKNITNTRASQMGVKKALDGLGVKKTKSRLYLMPPLFPTVMLNHVSDGEIPI
;
A
#
# COMPACT_ATOMS: atom_id res chain seq x y z
N MET A 1 -3.17 6.36 5.34
CA MET A 1 -3.01 7.74 4.82
C MET A 1 -1.60 8.19 5.15
N PRO A 2 -0.79 8.61 4.16
CA PRO A 2 0.51 9.20 4.46
C PRO A 2 0.28 10.52 5.21
N VAL A 3 1.10 10.78 6.22
CA VAL A 3 1.07 12.02 7.00
C VAL A 3 1.76 13.08 6.15
N VAL A 4 1.01 14.08 5.71
CA VAL A 4 1.55 15.28 5.03
C VAL A 4 1.74 16.35 6.09
N VAL A 5 2.86 17.04 6.04
CA VAL A 5 3.27 18.00 7.06
C VAL A 5 3.76 19.31 6.43
N THR A 6 3.61 20.43 7.13
CA THR A 6 3.68 21.78 6.55
C THR A 6 4.70 22.72 7.21
N GLY A 7 5.64 22.27 8.05
CA GLY A 7 6.58 23.19 8.72
C GLY A 7 7.71 22.53 9.53
N ALA A 8 8.80 23.30 9.68
CA ALA A 8 10.03 22.93 10.40
C ALA A 8 9.95 23.25 11.90
N LEU A 9 10.64 22.46 12.75
CA LEU A 9 10.72 22.68 14.19
C LEU A 9 11.70 23.79 14.53
N ASP A 10 11.16 24.92 14.94
CA ASP A 10 11.91 26.01 15.53
C ASP A 10 11.82 25.86 17.06
N TYR A 11 12.86 25.26 17.67
CA TYR A 11 12.91 25.11 19.13
C TYR A 11 13.60 26.32 19.78
N PRO A 12 13.18 26.74 20.98
CA PRO A 12 13.74 27.90 21.65
C PRO A 12 15.22 27.66 21.98
N ARG A 13 16.12 28.44 21.36
CA ARG A 13 17.58 28.42 21.60
C ARG A 13 18.01 29.32 22.75
N ASP A 14 17.12 29.60 23.68
CA ASP A 14 17.39 30.48 24.81
C ASP A 14 18.34 29.81 25.80
N ALA A 15 19.20 30.60 26.45
CA ALA A 15 20.27 30.12 27.33
C ALA A 15 19.80 29.31 28.57
N ASN A 16 18.48 29.21 28.79
CA ASN A 16 17.85 28.52 29.91
C ASN A 16 17.05 27.26 29.48
N PHE A 17 17.24 26.76 28.27
CA PHE A 17 16.56 25.56 27.81
C PHE A 17 17.08 24.32 28.57
N ASP A 18 16.21 23.69 29.36
CA ASP A 18 16.52 22.41 30.00
C ASP A 18 16.43 21.29 28.96
N TYR A 19 17.54 20.59 28.73
CA TYR A 19 17.59 19.45 27.82
C TYR A 19 16.69 18.28 28.26
N ALA A 20 16.24 18.26 29.53
CA ALA A 20 15.20 17.33 29.99
C ALA A 20 13.82 17.62 29.34
N ASP A 21 13.52 18.89 29.06
CA ASP A 21 12.28 19.33 28.41
C ASP A 21 12.32 19.20 26.87
N MET A 22 13.50 18.95 26.31
CA MET A 22 13.68 18.70 24.87
C MET A 22 12.83 17.53 24.37
N TRP A 23 12.78 16.45 25.14
CA TRP A 23 11.99 15.27 24.78
C TRP A 23 10.49 15.54 24.87
N ALA A 24 10.05 16.37 25.82
CA ALA A 24 8.65 16.78 25.91
C ALA A 24 8.24 17.64 24.70
N PHE A 25 9.10 18.58 24.30
CA PHE A 25 8.89 19.43 23.12
C PHE A 25 8.91 18.64 21.81
N VAL A 26 9.86 17.73 21.64
CA VAL A 26 9.93 16.83 20.48
C VAL A 26 8.71 15.91 20.40
N TRP A 27 8.27 15.38 21.54
CA TRP A 27 7.06 14.58 21.62
C TRP A 27 5.81 15.38 21.26
N ASP A 28 5.70 16.61 21.77
CA ASP A 28 4.59 17.52 21.47
C ASP A 28 4.53 17.84 19.96
N ALA A 29 5.66 18.24 19.35
CA ALA A 29 5.75 18.53 17.92
C ALA A 29 5.44 17.29 17.05
N TYR A 30 5.87 16.10 17.48
CA TYR A 30 5.52 14.85 16.82
C TYR A 30 4.01 14.57 16.90
N THR A 31 3.38 14.76 18.07
CA THR A 31 1.93 14.58 18.23
C THR A 31 1.11 15.57 17.43
N HIS A 32 1.63 16.78 17.23
CA HIS A 32 1.02 17.83 16.41
C HIS A 32 1.37 17.73 14.91
N ARG A 33 2.09 16.68 14.51
CA ARG A 33 2.49 16.40 13.12
C ARG A 33 3.31 17.53 12.50
N GLU A 34 4.30 18.07 13.20
CA GLU A 34 5.27 19.01 12.62
C GLU A 34 6.49 18.24 12.05
N GLN A 35 7.08 18.69 10.93
CA GLN A 35 8.05 17.92 10.13
C GLN A 35 9.40 18.57 10.23
N TRP A 36 10.21 18.00 11.09
CA TRP A 36 11.41 18.66 11.57
C TRP A 36 12.69 17.87 11.44
N TRP A 37 12.54 16.62 11.01
CA TRP A 37 13.63 15.68 10.86
C TRP A 37 14.10 15.55 9.41
N LEU A 38 13.51 16.28 8.45
CA LEU A 38 13.98 16.34 7.07
C LEU A 38 14.32 17.78 6.70
N THR A 39 15.44 17.95 6.02
CA THR A 39 15.78 19.19 5.31
C THR A 39 14.87 19.35 4.09
N GLY A 40 14.70 20.58 3.57
CA GLY A 40 13.82 20.82 2.42
C GLY A 40 14.21 20.04 1.16
N GLU A 41 15.49 19.72 0.99
CA GLU A 41 15.97 18.83 -0.08
C GLU A 41 15.56 17.38 0.13
N GLU A 42 15.62 16.89 1.37
CA GLU A 42 15.17 15.54 1.72
C GLU A 42 13.65 15.40 1.68
N GLU A 43 12.89 16.46 1.97
CA GLU A 43 11.45 16.51 1.76
C GLU A 43 11.12 16.46 0.27
N ALA A 44 11.80 17.24 -0.57
CA ALA A 44 11.62 17.19 -2.02
C ALA A 44 11.96 15.80 -2.59
N LEU A 45 13.05 15.18 -2.12
CA LEU A 45 13.43 13.82 -2.49
C LEU A 45 12.42 12.79 -1.99
N GLN A 46 11.89 12.96 -0.77
CA GLN A 46 10.85 12.09 -0.26
C GLN A 46 9.57 12.24 -1.08
N GLN A 47 9.15 13.45 -1.42
CA GLN A 47 7.99 13.70 -2.29
C GLN A 47 8.21 13.15 -3.70
N GLU A 48 9.43 13.25 -4.23
CA GLU A 48 9.82 12.64 -5.50
C GLU A 48 9.71 11.11 -5.42
N ILE A 49 10.31 10.47 -4.41
CA ILE A 49 10.21 9.02 -4.17
C ILE A 49 8.75 8.58 -3.97
N LEU A 50 7.98 9.36 -3.21
CA LEU A 50 6.56 9.10 -2.98
C LEU A 50 5.74 9.29 -4.26
N SER A 51 6.14 10.20 -5.14
CA SER A 51 5.51 10.39 -6.47
C SER A 51 5.86 9.26 -7.44
N HIS A 52 7.05 8.66 -7.30
CA HIS A 52 7.45 7.46 -8.05
C HIS A 52 6.73 6.18 -7.59
N HIS A 53 5.87 6.23 -6.57
CA HIS A 53 4.93 5.13 -6.31
C HIS A 53 3.92 4.91 -7.45
N GLU A 54 3.84 5.82 -8.43
CA GLU A 54 3.13 5.59 -9.69
C GLU A 54 3.78 4.49 -10.58
N ASP A 55 5.07 4.17 -10.36
CA ASP A 55 5.79 3.09 -11.07
C ASP A 55 5.70 1.74 -10.34
N ALA A 56 4.80 1.60 -9.36
CA ALA A 56 4.56 0.31 -8.73
C ALA A 56 4.23 -0.74 -9.80
N THR A 57 5.05 -1.78 -9.88
CA THR A 57 4.82 -2.87 -10.83
C THR A 57 3.46 -3.51 -10.58
N MET A 58 2.81 -4.04 -11.62
CA MET A 58 1.55 -4.75 -11.46
C MET A 58 1.64 -5.91 -10.44
N GLU A 59 2.83 -6.50 -10.28
CA GLU A 59 3.09 -7.53 -9.27
C GLU A 59 3.05 -6.98 -7.85
N SER A 60 3.74 -5.86 -7.56
CA SER A 60 3.67 -5.22 -6.25
C SER A 60 2.25 -4.79 -5.89
N ILE A 61 1.51 -4.22 -6.85
CA ILE A 61 0.12 -3.79 -6.62
C ILE A 61 -0.78 -4.99 -6.28
N ILE A 62 -0.60 -6.14 -6.95
CA ILE A 62 -1.34 -7.37 -6.64
C ILE A 62 -0.96 -7.90 -5.25
N LEU A 63 0.32 -7.84 -4.87
CA LEU A 63 0.79 -8.25 -3.54
C LEU A 63 0.27 -7.35 -2.42
N ASP A 64 0.05 -6.05 -2.69
CA ASP A 64 -0.55 -5.12 -1.73
C ASP A 64 -2.07 -5.30 -1.61
N THR A 65 -2.70 -5.88 -2.65
CA THR A 65 -4.16 -6.09 -2.71
C THR A 65 -4.56 -7.45 -2.12
N PHE A 66 -3.78 -8.50 -2.37
CA PHE A 66 -4.09 -9.89 -2.02
C PHE A 66 -3.05 -10.49 -1.06
N LYS A 67 -3.51 -11.31 -0.12
CA LYS A 67 -2.66 -11.97 0.88
C LYS A 67 -1.92 -13.18 0.32
N PHE A 68 -0.81 -12.93 -0.36
CA PHE A 68 0.07 -13.98 -0.88
C PHE A 68 1.02 -14.59 0.17
N ILE A 69 1.01 -14.08 1.41
CA ILE A 69 1.87 -14.51 2.51
C ILE A 69 0.99 -14.82 3.72
N ASP A 70 1.32 -15.90 4.44
CA ASP A 70 0.66 -16.26 5.69
C ASP A 70 1.17 -15.35 6.81
N ALA A 71 0.25 -14.66 7.50
CA ALA A 71 0.63 -13.68 8.52
C ALA A 71 1.26 -14.30 9.78
N GLY A 72 1.04 -15.59 10.03
CA GLY A 72 1.60 -16.31 11.17
C GLY A 72 2.98 -16.90 10.90
N THR A 73 3.22 -17.39 9.68
CA THR A 73 4.50 -18.04 9.33
C THR A 73 5.44 -17.17 8.49
N GLY A 74 4.93 -16.13 7.83
CA GLY A 74 5.68 -15.32 6.87
C GLY A 74 6.00 -16.05 5.57
N GLU A 75 5.49 -17.27 5.38
CA GLU A 75 5.72 -18.08 4.19
C GLU A 75 4.71 -17.77 3.09
N LYS A 76 5.10 -18.02 1.84
CA LYS A 76 4.23 -17.86 0.67
C LYS A 76 3.01 -18.77 0.81
N LEU A 77 1.80 -18.22 0.62
CA LEU A 77 0.58 -19.00 0.66
C LEU A 77 0.63 -20.08 -0.42
N ASP A 78 0.53 -21.33 0.05
CA ASP A 78 0.42 -22.50 -0.81
C ASP A 78 -0.80 -22.38 -1.73
N SER A 79 -0.69 -23.05 -2.88
CA SER A 79 -1.74 -23.01 -3.91
C SER A 79 -3.08 -23.57 -3.41
N SER A 80 -3.07 -24.44 -2.40
CA SER A 80 -4.26 -24.99 -1.73
C SER A 80 -5.05 -23.96 -0.93
N ASN A 81 -4.37 -22.92 -0.41
CA ASN A 81 -5.00 -21.86 0.40
C ASN A 81 -5.61 -20.74 -0.47
N ARG A 82 -5.47 -20.84 -1.80
CA ARG A 82 -6.04 -19.90 -2.78
C ARG A 82 -7.40 -20.42 -3.26
N THR A 83 -8.47 -19.99 -2.60
CA THR A 83 -9.82 -20.53 -2.84
C THR A 83 -10.71 -19.62 -3.68
N ILE A 84 -10.35 -18.34 -3.81
CA ILE A 84 -11.19 -17.35 -4.49
C ILE A 84 -11.01 -17.47 -6.00
N LYS A 85 -12.10 -17.65 -6.74
CA LYS A 85 -12.08 -17.76 -8.20
C LYS A 85 -12.34 -16.39 -8.83
N MET A 86 -11.38 -15.87 -9.59
CA MET A 86 -11.50 -14.55 -10.21
C MET A 86 -11.03 -14.55 -11.67
N THR A 87 -11.68 -13.75 -12.51
CA THR A 87 -11.18 -13.39 -13.85
C THR A 87 -10.19 -12.23 -13.76
N ASN A 88 -9.44 -11.95 -14.85
CA ASN A 88 -8.61 -10.74 -14.92
C ASN A 88 -9.39 -9.45 -14.67
N THR A 89 -10.62 -9.35 -15.19
CA THR A 89 -11.44 -8.16 -15.02
C THR A 89 -11.86 -7.97 -13.56
N GLN A 90 -12.29 -9.06 -12.91
CA GLN A 90 -12.61 -9.04 -11.49
C GLN A 90 -11.40 -8.69 -10.63
N ILE A 91 -10.21 -9.20 -10.97
CA ILE A 91 -8.99 -8.84 -10.23
C ILE A 91 -8.73 -7.33 -10.35
N ILE A 92 -8.84 -6.75 -11.54
CA ILE A 92 -8.63 -5.32 -11.79
C ILE A 92 -9.61 -4.45 -10.98
N GLU A 93 -10.84 -4.91 -10.79
CA GLU A 93 -11.84 -4.17 -10.00
C GLU A 93 -11.43 -3.95 -8.55
N TYR A 94 -10.60 -4.84 -7.97
CA TYR A 94 -10.07 -4.68 -6.60
C TYR A 94 -8.72 -3.97 -6.53
N LEU A 95 -8.09 -3.69 -7.68
CA LEU A 95 -6.85 -2.93 -7.71
C LEU A 95 -7.13 -1.43 -7.48
N PRO A 96 -6.11 -0.62 -7.14
CA PRO A 96 -6.26 0.82 -6.98
C PRO A 96 -6.96 1.49 -8.17
N LYS A 97 -7.79 2.50 -7.90
CA LYS A 97 -8.71 3.14 -8.88
C LYS A 97 -8.01 3.77 -10.10
N ASN A 98 -6.70 4.03 -10.02
CA ASN A 98 -5.90 4.49 -11.16
C ASN A 98 -5.67 3.39 -12.21
N ILE A 99 -5.84 2.11 -11.86
CA ILE A 99 -5.75 0.99 -12.80
C ILE A 99 -7.10 0.77 -13.48
N THR A 100 -7.18 1.24 -14.72
CA THR A 100 -8.37 1.04 -15.55
C THR A 100 -8.34 -0.34 -16.23
N ASN A 101 -9.53 -0.89 -16.50
CA ASN A 101 -9.68 -2.16 -17.22
C ASN A 101 -9.39 -1.99 -18.72
N THR A 102 -8.10 -1.97 -19.06
CA THR A 102 -7.61 -1.92 -20.44
C THR A 102 -6.94 -3.25 -20.81
N ARG A 103 -6.74 -3.46 -22.13
CA ARG A 103 -5.98 -4.62 -22.62
C ARG A 103 -4.56 -4.68 -22.04
N ALA A 104 -3.92 -3.52 -21.85
CA ALA A 104 -2.59 -3.44 -21.25
C ALA A 104 -2.62 -3.91 -19.79
N SER A 105 -3.57 -3.41 -18.98
CA SER A 105 -3.75 -3.80 -17.59
C SER A 105 -4.03 -5.30 -17.46
N GLN A 106 -4.92 -5.86 -18.29
CA GLN A 106 -5.21 -7.30 -18.29
C GLN A 106 -4.00 -8.17 -18.63
N MET A 107 -3.14 -7.71 -19.53
CA MET A 107 -1.89 -8.39 -19.86
C MET A 107 -0.86 -8.25 -18.74
N GLY A 108 -0.78 -7.08 -18.11
CA GLY A 108 0.03 -6.85 -16.91
C GLY A 108 -0.36 -7.79 -15.78
N VAL A 109 -1.65 -7.87 -15.45
CA VAL A 109 -2.18 -8.77 -14.40
C VAL A 109 -1.85 -10.22 -14.73
N LYS A 110 -2.06 -10.65 -15.98
CA LYS A 110 -1.69 -12.00 -16.40
C LYS A 110 -0.20 -12.29 -16.16
N LYS A 111 0.69 -11.39 -16.60
CA LYS A 111 2.14 -11.56 -16.47
C LYS A 111 2.58 -11.60 -15.01
N ALA A 112 2.03 -10.72 -14.18
CA ALA A 112 2.29 -10.67 -12.74
C ALA A 112 1.83 -11.96 -12.05
N LEU A 113 0.61 -12.43 -12.33
CA LEU A 113 0.09 -13.68 -11.77
C LEU A 113 0.91 -14.90 -12.20
N ASP A 114 1.36 -14.95 -13.45
CA ASP A 114 2.26 -16.01 -13.92
C ASP A 114 3.60 -16.00 -13.13
N GLY A 115 4.16 -14.82 -12.86
CA GLY A 115 5.36 -14.63 -12.03
C GLY A 115 5.16 -15.05 -10.57
N LEU A 116 3.99 -14.77 -10.01
CA LEU A 116 3.59 -15.21 -8.66
C LEU A 116 3.27 -16.71 -8.58
N GLY A 117 3.25 -17.42 -9.71
CA GLY A 117 2.92 -18.84 -9.80
C GLY A 117 1.43 -19.14 -9.73
N VAL A 118 0.56 -18.16 -9.99
CA VAL A 118 -0.88 -18.31 -10.07
C VAL A 118 -1.27 -18.66 -11.51
N LYS A 119 -1.54 -19.93 -11.77
CA LYS A 119 -1.93 -20.39 -13.11
C LYS A 119 -3.43 -20.32 -13.32
N LYS A 120 -3.85 -20.11 -14.58
CA LYS A 120 -5.25 -20.22 -14.97
C LYS A 120 -5.74 -21.66 -14.81
N THR A 121 -6.95 -21.77 -14.30
CA THR A 121 -7.77 -22.98 -14.36
C THR A 121 -8.23 -23.22 -15.81
N LYS A 122 -8.70 -24.43 -16.13
CA LYS A 122 -9.29 -24.76 -17.44
C LYS A 122 -10.40 -23.79 -17.89
N SER A 123 -11.07 -23.12 -16.95
CA SER A 123 -12.17 -22.16 -17.16
C SER A 123 -11.75 -20.69 -17.26
N ARG A 124 -10.47 -20.37 -17.53
CA ARG A 124 -9.92 -18.99 -17.58
C ARG A 124 -9.95 -18.21 -16.25
N LEU A 125 -10.27 -18.88 -15.14
CA LEU A 125 -10.29 -18.33 -13.79
C LEU A 125 -8.94 -18.52 -13.10
N TYR A 126 -8.55 -17.58 -12.26
CA TYR A 126 -7.43 -17.68 -11.33
C TYR A 126 -7.93 -18.08 -9.95
N LEU A 127 -7.16 -18.92 -9.27
CA LEU A 127 -7.33 -19.21 -7.86
C LEU A 127 -6.47 -18.22 -7.07
N MET A 128 -7.14 -17.19 -6.57
CA MET A 128 -6.55 -16.07 -5.85
C MET A 128 -6.56 -16.32 -4.34
N PRO A 129 -5.55 -15.80 -3.61
CA PRO A 129 -5.61 -15.70 -2.16
C PRO A 129 -6.70 -14.71 -1.71
N PRO A 130 -7.05 -14.70 -0.41
CA PRO A 130 -7.96 -13.70 0.13
C PRO A 130 -7.42 -12.27 0.04
N LEU A 131 -8.31 -11.29 -0.06
CA LEU A 131 -7.98 -9.86 -0.04
C LEU A 131 -7.48 -9.42 1.34
N PHE A 132 -6.70 -8.33 1.40
CA PHE A 132 -6.44 -7.66 2.67
C PHE A 132 -7.74 -7.02 3.23
N PRO A 133 -7.98 -7.05 4.57
CA PRO A 133 -9.20 -6.50 5.17
C PRO A 133 -9.39 -5.02 4.85
N THR A 134 -8.29 -4.27 4.74
CA THR A 134 -8.28 -2.86 4.36
C THR A 134 -8.88 -2.62 2.97
N VAL A 135 -8.62 -3.52 2.02
CA VAL A 135 -9.17 -3.45 0.66
C VAL A 135 -10.67 -3.76 0.68
N MET A 136 -11.07 -4.78 1.45
CA MET A 136 -12.48 -5.13 1.62
C MET A 136 -13.31 -3.96 2.17
N LEU A 137 -12.79 -3.23 3.17
CA LEU A 137 -13.48 -2.08 3.77
C LEU A 137 -13.67 -0.93 2.78
N ASN A 138 -12.68 -0.68 1.92
CA ASN A 138 -12.77 0.38 0.90
C ASN A 138 -13.81 0.05 -0.19
N HIS A 139 -14.01 -1.23 -0.54
CA HIS A 139 -15.04 -1.64 -1.48
C HIS A 139 -16.45 -1.73 -0.86
N VAL A 140 -16.56 -2.13 0.41
CA VAL A 140 -17.85 -2.16 1.13
C VAL A 140 -18.38 -0.73 1.37
N SER A 141 -17.49 0.24 1.56
CA SER A 141 -17.84 1.68 1.64
C SER A 141 -18.46 2.23 0.36
N ASP A 142 -18.15 1.65 -0.80
CA ASP A 142 -18.63 2.11 -2.11
C ASP A 142 -19.96 1.43 -2.53
N GLY A 143 -20.56 0.61 -1.66
CA GLY A 143 -21.98 0.25 -1.75
C GLY A 143 -22.36 -1.11 -2.33
N GLU A 144 -21.46 -2.08 -2.48
CA GLU A 144 -21.86 -3.45 -2.86
C GLU A 144 -21.14 -4.52 -2.02
N ILE A 145 -21.95 -5.34 -1.33
CA ILE A 145 -21.54 -6.59 -0.70
C ILE A 145 -21.73 -7.69 -1.77
N PRO A 146 -20.69 -8.40 -2.23
CA PRO A 146 -20.90 -9.63 -2.96
C PRO A 146 -21.11 -10.78 -1.96
N ILE A 147 -22.28 -11.41 -2.06
CA ILE A 147 -22.67 -12.67 -1.42
C ILE A 147 -21.93 -13.83 -2.10
#